data_AF-A0A3D1UBZ4-F1
#
_entry.id   AF-A0A3D1UBZ4-F1
#
_cell.length_a   1.000
_cell.length_b   1.000
_cell.length_c   1.000
_cell.angle_alpha   90.00
_cell.angle_beta   90.00
_cell.angle_gamma   90.00
#
_symmetry.space_group_name_H-M   'P 1'
#
loop_
_entity.id
_entity.type
_entity.pdbx_description
1 polymer ?
#
loop_
_entity_poly.entity_id
_entity_poly.type
_entity_poly.pdbx_seq_one_letter_code
_entity_poly.pdbx_strand_id
1 'polypeptide(L)'
;MRVNRRGLGAILLFAVFGIGGVGLIPVFLLVWSRAARQEIMRTLWRIFVWMLNRSGLIRIDRGELRPWRGTILACNHPSLLDVVAITAFVPKTLFIAKNSLRNNLCCAASVRALSLPADADLVAEA
;
A
#
# COMPACT_ATOMS: atom_id res chain seq x y z
N MET A 1 5.03 -18.92 27.97
CA MET A 1 5.40 -18.06 26.82
C MET A 1 5.27 -16.60 27.21
N ARG A 2 6.38 -15.85 27.33
CA ARG A 2 6.31 -14.38 27.51
C ARG A 2 6.09 -13.74 26.15
N VAL A 3 4.86 -13.30 25.88
CA VAL A 3 4.55 -12.55 24.66
C VAL A 3 5.25 -11.19 24.75
N ASN A 4 6.25 -10.97 23.89
CA ASN A 4 6.92 -9.68 23.80
C ASN A 4 5.93 -8.63 23.31
N ARG A 5 5.89 -7.45 23.96
CA ARG A 5 5.02 -6.31 23.59
C ARG A 5 5.11 -5.94 22.10
N ARG A 6 6.30 -6.09 21.51
CA ARG A 6 6.53 -5.90 20.05
C ARG A 6 5.78 -6.92 19.20
N GLY A 7 5.80 -8.20 19.58
CA GLY A 7 5.08 -9.25 18.83
C GLY A 7 3.58 -9.01 18.80
N LEU A 8 3.00 -8.58 19.93
CA LEU A 8 1.58 -8.24 20.00
C LEU A 8 1.24 -7.03 19.11
N GLY A 9 2.10 -6.01 19.10
CA GLY A 9 1.94 -4.85 18.21
C GLY A 9 1.98 -5.24 16.74
N ALA A 10 2.87 -6.15 16.34
CA ALA A 10 2.95 -6.64 14.97
C ALA A 10 1.67 -7.39 14.55
N ILE A 11 1.14 -8.26 15.42
CA ILE A 11 -0.11 -8.98 15.17
C ILE A 11 -1.28 -8.00 15.02
N LEU A 12 -1.38 -7.02 15.92
CA LEU A 12 -2.44 -6.01 15.87
C LEU A 12 -2.38 -5.20 14.58
N LEU A 13 -1.20 -4.74 14.15
CA LEU A 13 -1.07 -3.97 12.91
C LEU A 13 -1.33 -4.83 11.68
N PHE A 14 -0.96 -6.11 11.69
CA PHE A 14 -1.30 -7.02 10.61
C PHE A 14 -2.82 -7.27 10.54
N ALA A 15 -3.49 -7.36 11.68
CA ALA A 15 -4.95 -7.43 11.73
C ALA A 15 -5.60 -6.15 11.19
N VAL A 16 -5.10 -4.97 11.58
CA VAL A 16 -5.55 -3.66 11.04
C VAL A 16 -5.37 -3.61 9.52
N PHE A 17 -4.23 -4.09 9.00
CA PHE A 17 -3.99 -4.17 7.57
C PHE A 17 -5.02 -5.07 6.86
N GLY A 18 -5.23 -6.28 7.37
CA GLY A 18 -6.17 -7.23 6.78
C GLY A 18 -7.61 -6.74 6.79
N ILE A 19 -8.08 -6.27 7.95
CA ILE A 19 -9.44 -5.74 8.12
C ILE A 19 -9.63 -4.48 7.27
N GLY A 20 -8.66 -3.56 7.30
CA GLY A 20 -8.70 -2.33 6.50
C GLY A 20 -8.74 -2.63 5.00
N GLY A 21 -7.92 -3.56 4.51
CA GLY A 21 -7.90 -3.97 3.11
C GLY A 21 -9.25 -4.52 2.63
N VAL A 22 -9.87 -5.39 3.42
CA VAL A 22 -11.20 -5.95 3.11
C VAL A 22 -12.28 -4.87 3.20
N GLY A 23 -12.24 -4.02 4.24
CA GLY A 23 -13.19 -2.93 4.44
C GLY A 23 -13.16 -1.86 3.34
N LEU A 24 -12.07 -1.75 2.59
CA LEU A 24 -11.95 -0.81 1.46
C LEU A 24 -12.65 -1.30 0.18
N ILE A 25 -12.94 -2.59 0.06
CA ILE A 25 -13.64 -3.14 -1.10
C ILE A 25 -15.00 -2.43 -1.32
N PRO A 26 -15.93 -2.38 -0.34
CA PRO A 26 -17.21 -1.69 -0.54
C PRO A 26 -17.05 -0.18 -0.74
N VAL A 27 -16.08 0.45 -0.09
CA VAL A 27 -15.79 1.88 -0.28
C VAL A 27 -15.41 2.16 -1.74
N PHE A 28 -14.59 1.30 -2.34
CA PHE A 28 -14.16 1.48 -3.73
C PHE A 28 -15.25 1.13 -4.74
N LEU A 29 -16.29 0.38 -4.37
CA LEU A 29 -17.48 0.24 -5.22
C LEU A 29 -18.24 1.57 -5.36
N LEU A 30 -18.24 2.41 -4.32
CA LEU A 30 -18.91 3.72 -4.33
C LEU A 30 -18.05 4.81 -4.99
N VAL A 31 -16.73 4.72 -4.87
CA VAL A 31 -15.81 5.71 -5.45
C VAL A 31 -15.43 5.29 -6.87
N TRP A 32 -15.99 5.93 -7.91
CA TRP A 32 -15.69 5.57 -9.30
C TRP A 32 -14.34 6.12 -9.80
N SER A 33 -13.94 7.30 -9.32
CA SER A 33 -12.72 7.96 -9.79
C SER A 33 -11.46 7.23 -9.32
N ARG A 34 -10.65 6.78 -10.29
CA ARG A 34 -9.33 6.18 -10.02
C ARG A 34 -8.43 7.12 -9.23
N ALA A 35 -8.44 8.42 -9.57
CA ALA A 35 -7.65 9.43 -8.86
C ALA A 35 -8.07 9.54 -7.38
N ALA A 36 -9.39 9.50 -7.10
CA ALA A 36 -9.89 9.52 -5.74
C ALA A 36 -9.47 8.26 -4.95
N ARG A 37 -9.59 7.06 -5.55
CA ARG A 37 -9.13 5.80 -4.94
C ARG A 37 -7.63 5.83 -4.62
N GLN A 38 -6.82 6.39 -5.51
CA GLN A 38 -5.39 6.55 -5.31
C GLN A 38 -5.07 7.44 -4.12
N GLU A 39 -5.74 8.60 -4.00
CA GLU A 39 -5.48 9.54 -2.90
C GLU A 39 -5.95 8.99 -1.55
N ILE A 40 -7.09 8.31 -1.52
CA ILE A 40 -7.56 7.59 -0.33
C ILE A 40 -6.50 6.57 0.10
N MET A 41 -6.03 5.74 -0.83
CA MET A 41 -5.07 4.69 -0.50
C MET A 41 -3.72 5.25 -0.05
N ARG A 42 -3.23 6.34 -0.66
CA ARG A 42 -2.02 7.05 -0.20
C ARG A 42 -2.17 7.58 1.22
N THR A 43 -3.33 8.16 1.53
CA THR A 43 -3.63 8.66 2.88
C THR A 43 -3.63 7.52 3.90
N LEU A 44 -4.25 6.39 3.57
CA LEU A 44 -4.26 5.20 4.43
C LEU A 44 -2.86 4.62 4.65
N TRP A 45 -2.02 4.59 3.61
CA TRP A 45 -0.62 4.20 3.74
C TRP A 45 0.19 5.12 4.63
N ARG A 46 -0.01 6.44 4.55
CA ARG A 46 0.61 7.40 5.48
C ARG A 46 0.23 7.12 6.92
N ILE A 47 -1.05 6.85 7.19
CA ILE A 47 -1.56 6.51 8.52
C ILE A 47 -0.95 5.19 8.99
N PHE A 48 -0.96 4.15 8.15
CA PHE A 48 -0.44 2.83 8.51
C PHE A 48 1.06 2.85 8.79
N VAL A 49 1.83 3.56 7.97
CA VAL A 49 3.26 3.76 8.16
C VAL A 49 3.55 4.56 9.45
N TRP A 50 2.73 5.56 9.75
CA TRP A 50 2.81 6.29 11.01
C TRP A 50 2.57 5.38 12.22
N MET A 51 1.58 4.48 12.16
CA MET A 51 1.31 3.49 13.22
C MET A 51 2.48 2.51 13.39
N LEU A 52 3.05 2.02 12.28
CA LEU A 52 4.22 1.15 12.27
C LEU A 52 5.45 1.81 12.91
N ASN A 53 5.71 3.09 12.61
CA ASN A 53 6.82 3.84 13.21
C ASN A 53 6.56 4.11 14.70
N ARG A 54 5.34 4.54 15.06
CA ARG A 54 4.97 4.88 16.44
C ARG A 54 4.99 3.66 17.38
N SER A 55 4.67 2.48 16.86
CA SER A 55 4.74 1.21 17.59
C SER A 55 6.18 0.74 17.86
N GLY A 56 7.19 1.36 17.24
CA GLY A 56 8.59 0.99 17.37
C GLY A 56 8.94 -0.35 16.73
N LEU A 57 8.09 -0.87 15.83
CA LEU A 57 8.34 -2.10 15.09
C LEU A 57 9.32 -1.90 13.95
N ILE A 58 9.22 -0.77 13.28
CA ILE A 58 10.13 -0.37 12.21
C ILE A 58 10.61 1.06 12.45
N ARG A 59 11.84 1.32 12.03
CA ARG A 59 12.37 2.68 11.94
C ARG A 59 12.53 3.00 10.47
N ILE A 60 11.83 4.02 10.00
CA ILE A 60 11.94 4.48 8.62
C ILE A 60 12.87 5.67 8.61
N ASP A 61 14.02 5.49 7.98
CA ASP A 61 14.84 6.59 7.53
C ASP A 61 14.38 7.02 6.14
N ARG A 62 14.08 8.31 5.99
CA ARG A 62 13.61 8.84 4.70
C ARG A 62 14.76 9.16 3.76
N GLY A 63 16.01 9.25 4.26
CA GLY A 63 17.19 9.53 3.47
C GLY A 63 16.95 10.61 2.42
N GLU A 64 17.22 10.26 1.16
CA GLU A 64 17.07 11.13 -0.01
C GLU A 64 15.71 11.03 -0.72
N LEU A 65 14.67 10.45 -0.09
CA LEU A 65 13.35 10.37 -0.70
C LEU A 65 12.84 11.78 -1.03
N ARG A 66 12.83 12.09 -2.32
CA ARG A 66 12.33 13.34 -2.89
C ARG A 66 11.10 13.04 -3.75
N PRO A 67 10.26 14.04 -4.03
CA PRO A 67 9.14 13.88 -4.95
C PRO A 67 9.65 13.78 -6.40
N TRP A 68 10.29 12.66 -6.73
CA TRP A 68 10.76 12.35 -8.08
C TRP A 68 9.58 12.22 -9.04
N ARG A 69 9.79 12.63 -10.29
CA ARG A 69 8.82 12.50 -11.37
C ARG A 69 9.51 11.85 -12.57
N GLY A 70 8.82 10.92 -13.22
CA GLY A 70 9.37 10.22 -14.39
C GLY A 70 10.55 9.31 -14.06
N THR A 71 10.61 8.76 -12.85
CA THR A 71 11.71 7.91 -12.38
C THR A 71 11.18 6.53 -12.03
N ILE A 72 11.97 5.49 -12.30
CA ILE A 72 11.71 4.12 -11.86
C ILE A 72 12.49 3.90 -10.56
N LEU A 73 11.77 3.55 -9.50
CA LEU A 73 12.38 3.22 -8.21
C LEU A 73 12.55 1.71 -8.09
N ALA A 74 13.79 1.23 -8.07
CA ALA A 74 14.12 -0.16 -7.85
C ALA A 74 14.38 -0.41 -6.36
N CYS A 75 13.57 -1.25 -5.73
CA CYS A 75 13.75 -1.65 -4.33
C CYS A 75 14.68 -2.87 -4.29
N ASN A 76 15.66 -2.87 -3.39
CA ASN A 76 16.50 -4.05 -3.17
C ASN A 76 15.66 -5.27 -2.78
N HIS A 77 14.60 -5.03 -1.98
CA HIS A 77 13.63 -6.06 -1.61
C HIS A 77 12.23 -5.56 -1.96
N PRO A 78 11.46 -6.23 -2.84
CA PRO A 78 10.10 -5.82 -3.18
C PRO A 78 9.09 -6.50 -2.24
N SER A 79 9.07 -6.13 -0.95
CA SER A 79 8.04 -6.59 -0.02
C SER A 79 6.79 -5.71 -0.04
N LEU A 80 5.72 -6.19 0.59
CA LEU A 80 4.51 -5.43 0.84
C LEU A 80 4.79 -4.12 1.59
N LEU A 81 5.65 -4.16 2.61
CA LEU A 81 5.98 -2.97 3.42
C LEU A 81 6.79 -1.96 2.64
N ASP A 82 7.66 -2.39 1.72
CA ASP A 82 8.45 -1.47 0.88
C ASP A 82 7.51 -0.65 -0.02
N VAL A 83 6.57 -1.32 -0.68
CA VAL A 83 5.56 -0.66 -1.50
C VAL A 83 4.70 0.30 -0.67
N VAL A 84 4.23 -0.12 0.50
CA VAL A 84 3.42 0.72 1.40
C VAL A 84 4.20 1.94 1.89
N ALA A 85 5.46 1.77 2.30
CA ALA A 85 6.30 2.86 2.77
C ALA A 85 6.61 3.86 1.64
N ILE A 86 7.02 3.38 0.47
CA ILE A 86 7.33 4.24 -0.68
C ILE A 86 6.10 5.01 -1.13
N THR A 87 4.95 4.34 -1.29
CA THR A 87 3.71 4.99 -1.74
C THR A 87 3.16 5.99 -0.73
N ALA A 88 3.50 5.86 0.56
CA ALA A 88 3.17 6.83 1.60
C ALA A 88 4.00 8.12 1.51
N PHE A 89 5.26 8.05 1.04
CA PHE A 89 6.17 9.21 1.03
C PHE A 89 6.37 9.82 -0.35
N VAL A 90 6.35 9.03 -1.42
CA VAL A 90 6.60 9.49 -2.78
C VAL A 90 5.24 9.72 -3.47
N PRO A 91 4.88 10.98 -3.75
CA PRO A 91 3.60 11.32 -4.34
C PRO A 91 3.47 10.76 -5.76
N LYS A 92 2.24 10.42 -6.17
CA LYS A 92 1.93 9.93 -7.53
C LYS A 92 2.69 8.66 -7.97
N THR A 93 3.28 7.91 -7.03
CA THR A 93 3.94 6.63 -7.33
C THR A 93 2.93 5.53 -7.63
N LEU A 94 3.24 4.71 -8.64
CA LEU A 94 2.58 3.45 -8.94
C LEU A 94 3.59 2.30 -8.83
N PHE A 95 3.12 1.07 -8.72
CA PHE A 95 3.99 -0.10 -8.64
C PHE A 95 3.50 -1.24 -9.54
N ILE A 96 4.40 -2.17 -9.85
CA ILE A 96 4.07 -3.40 -10.58
C ILE A 96 3.67 -4.45 -9.54
N ALA A 97 2.49 -5.05 -9.72
CA ALA A 97 1.94 -6.05 -8.82
C ALA A 97 1.76 -7.39 -9.54
N LYS A 98 1.99 -8.50 -8.83
CA LYS A 98 1.61 -9.84 -9.32
C LYS A 98 0.10 -9.92 -9.53
N ASN A 99 -0.34 -10.54 -10.63
CA ASN A 99 -1.76 -10.68 -10.94
C ASN A 99 -2.55 -11.41 -9.83
N SER A 100 -1.93 -12.38 -9.16
CA SER A 100 -2.55 -13.10 -8.03
C SER A 100 -2.97 -12.18 -6.87
N LEU A 101 -2.32 -11.03 -6.68
CA LEU A 101 -2.67 -10.08 -5.63
C LEU A 101 -3.92 -9.25 -5.98
N ARG A 102 -4.33 -9.18 -7.25
CA ARG A 102 -5.57 -8.50 -7.65
C ARG A 102 -6.83 -9.22 -7.18
N ASN A 103 -6.70 -10.50 -6.86
CA ASN A 103 -7.77 -11.37 -6.38
C ASN A 103 -7.66 -11.67 -4.87
N ASN A 104 -6.60 -11.18 -4.21
CA ASN A 104 -6.43 -11.34 -2.77
C ASN A 104 -7.32 -10.34 -2.02
N LEU A 105 -8.19 -10.80 -1.13
CA LEU A 105 -9.16 -9.96 -0.41
C LEU A 105 -8.54 -8.76 0.31
N CYS A 106 -7.39 -8.92 0.96
CA CYS A 106 -6.76 -7.85 1.71
C CYS A 106 -6.01 -6.85 0.81
N CYS A 107 -5.51 -7.30 -0.34
CA CYS A 107 -4.63 -6.49 -1.20
C CYS A 107 -5.33 -5.95 -2.44
N ALA A 108 -6.46 -6.53 -2.87
CA ALA A 108 -7.10 -6.25 -4.15
C ALA A 108 -7.47 -4.76 -4.29
N ALA A 109 -8.02 -4.14 -3.24
CA ALA A 109 -8.37 -2.73 -3.25
C ALA A 109 -7.14 -1.84 -3.53
N SER A 110 -6.07 -2.05 -2.77
CA SER A 110 -4.83 -1.29 -2.92
C SER A 110 -4.15 -1.53 -4.26
N VAL A 111 -4.07 -2.79 -4.70
CA VAL A 111 -3.48 -3.15 -6.00
C VAL A 111 -4.28 -2.51 -7.13
N ARG A 112 -5.60 -2.62 -7.16
CA ARG A 112 -6.43 -2.03 -8.23
C ARG A 112 -6.34 -0.50 -8.28
N ALA A 113 -6.12 0.17 -7.14
CA ALA A 113 -5.96 1.61 -7.10
C ALA A 113 -4.56 2.08 -7.54
N LEU A 114 -3.50 1.44 -7.02
CA LEU A 114 -2.12 1.94 -7.08
C LEU A 114 -1.18 1.15 -8.00
N SER A 115 -1.60 0.01 -8.53
CA SER A 115 -0.78 -0.71 -9.50
C SER A 115 -0.92 -0.13 -10.90
N LEU A 116 0.13 -0.31 -11.70
CA LEU A 116 0.02 -0.12 -13.14
C LEU A 116 -1.09 -1.03 -13.70
N PRO A 117 -1.88 -0.55 -14.67
CA PRO A 117 -2.84 -1.40 -15.38
C PRO A 117 -2.11 -2.61 -15.95
N ALA A 118 -2.71 -3.79 -15.87
CA ALA A 118 -2.19 -4.91 -16.64
C ALA A 118 -2.46 -4.66 -18.13
N ASP A 119 -1.72 -5.32 -19.01
CA ASP A 119 -1.88 -5.18 -20.46
C ASP A 119 -3.34 -5.42 -20.91
N ALA A 120 -4.04 -6.33 -20.22
CA ALA A 120 -5.46 -6.62 -20.42
C ALA A 120 -6.40 -5.44 -20.07
N ASP A 121 -6.02 -4.59 -19.10
CA ASP A 121 -6.80 -3.43 -18.69
C ASP A 121 -6.65 -2.26 -19.69
N LEU A 122 -5.52 -2.18 -20.41
CA LEU A 122 -5.25 -1.12 -21.39
C LEU A 122 -6.10 -1.26 -22.66
N VAL A 123 -6.46 -2.49 -23.03
CA VAL A 123 -7.31 -2.77 -24.20
C VAL A 123 -8.80 -2.54 -23.88
N ALA A 124 -9.18 -2.57 -22.59
CA ALA A 124 -10.57 -2.35 -22.16
C ALA A 124 -10.94 -0.86 -22.00
N GLU A 125 -9.94 0.03 -21.90
CA GLU A 125 -10.13 1.49 -21.84
C GLU A 125 -9.93 2.19 -23.20
N ALA A 126 -9.63 1.45 -24.27
CA ALA A 126 -9.46 1.93 -25.65
C ALA A 126 -10.70 1.64 -26.51
#